data_AF-A0A849S2D7-F1
#
_entry.id   AF-A0A849S2D7-F1
#
_cell.length_a   1.000
_cell.length_b   1.000
_cell.length_c   1.000
_cell.angle_alpha   90.00
_cell.angle_beta   90.00
_cell.angle_gamma   90.00
#
_symmetry.space_group_name_H-M   'P 1'
#
loop_
_entity.id
_entity.type
_entity.pdbx_description
1 polymer ?
#
loop_
_entity_poly.entity_id
_entity_poly.type
_entity_poly.pdbx_seq_one_letter_code
_entity_poly.pdbx_strand_id
1 'polypeptide(L)'
;MDHILYWNGVALEANRRDFSNEPGKDKPNPEQGGPTLSSRAMAIVHLAMYDAHAGVINSPALPRYLSSPASPAVGASAAAAVAAAAHACLSALHPRQKPHFDAAHQAAGLSGPGLTGGHAFGLAVAQAMLAERSGDPGASDNGYASSMHPGGHRPDPANPGQGHHAPFYGARSKCFAVTARHGLDVPPAQGGAEYDKAVKQVRGKGI
;
A
#
# COMPACT_ATOMS: atom_id res chain seq x y z
N MET A 1 14.25 -20.74 5.16
CA MET A 1 13.57 -19.74 4.30
C MET A 1 13.30 -18.51 5.15
N ASP A 2 13.66 -17.32 4.66
CA ASP A 2 13.34 -16.08 5.34
C ASP A 2 11.86 -15.74 5.11
N HIS A 3 11.05 -15.77 6.17
CA HIS A 3 9.61 -15.58 6.07
C HIS A 3 9.24 -14.13 5.74
N ILE A 4 10.07 -13.14 6.09
CA ILE A 4 9.81 -11.73 5.78
C ILE A 4 10.07 -11.49 4.29
N LEU A 5 11.23 -11.92 3.78
CA LEU A 5 11.56 -11.73 2.37
C LEU A 5 10.65 -12.54 1.44
N TYR A 6 10.18 -13.70 1.88
CA TYR A 6 9.19 -14.46 1.13
C TYR A 6 7.90 -13.70 0.92
N TRP A 7 7.29 -13.21 2.01
CA TRP A 7 6.02 -12.50 1.93
C TRP A 7 6.15 -11.13 1.25
N ASN A 8 7.32 -10.49 1.32
CA ASN A 8 7.64 -9.35 0.46
C ASN A 8 7.60 -9.75 -1.03
N GLY A 9 8.18 -10.88 -1.40
CA GLY A 9 8.11 -11.40 -2.78
C GLY A 9 6.67 -11.65 -3.23
N VAL A 10 5.83 -12.24 -2.38
CA VAL A 10 4.40 -12.46 -2.64
C VAL A 10 3.65 -11.13 -2.80
N ALA A 11 3.93 -10.13 -1.97
CA ALA A 11 3.29 -8.81 -2.05
C ALA A 11 3.70 -8.04 -3.31
N LEU A 12 4.96 -8.12 -3.72
CA LEU A 12 5.44 -7.53 -4.99
C LEU A 12 4.80 -8.20 -6.20
N GLU A 13 4.66 -9.53 -6.18
CA GLU A 13 3.96 -10.27 -7.23
C GLU A 13 2.47 -9.91 -7.26
N ALA A 14 1.84 -9.70 -6.11
CA ALA A 14 0.46 -9.23 -6.01
C ALA A 14 0.27 -7.86 -6.69
N ASN A 15 1.18 -6.92 -6.39
CA ASN A 15 1.20 -5.61 -7.02
C ASN A 15 1.35 -5.76 -8.54
N ARG A 16 2.37 -6.47 -9.02
CA ARG A 16 2.60 -6.69 -10.46
C ARG A 16 1.37 -7.26 -11.18
N ARG A 17 0.71 -8.27 -10.59
CA ARG A 17 -0.48 -8.91 -11.15
C ARG A 17 -1.68 -7.97 -11.21
N ASP A 18 -1.82 -7.07 -10.24
CA ASP A 18 -2.94 -6.14 -10.18
C ASP A 18 -2.96 -5.19 -11.39
N PHE A 19 -1.78 -4.85 -11.92
CA PHE A 19 -1.58 -4.06 -13.13
C PHE A 19 -1.50 -4.87 -14.43
N SER A 20 -1.65 -6.21 -14.35
CA SER A 20 -1.65 -7.07 -15.53
C SER A 20 -3.07 -7.25 -16.07
N ASN A 21 -3.20 -7.38 -17.39
CA ASN A 21 -4.50 -7.68 -18.00
C ASN A 21 -4.98 -9.07 -17.56
N GLU A 22 -6.27 -9.17 -17.22
CA GLU A 22 -6.90 -10.47 -17.07
C GLU A 22 -7.10 -11.10 -18.46
N PRO A 23 -7.06 -12.44 -18.58
CA PRO A 23 -7.42 -13.11 -19.82
C PRO A 23 -8.78 -12.65 -20.35
N GLY A 24 -8.82 -12.21 -21.61
CA GLY A 24 -10.04 -11.70 -22.26
C GLY A 24 -10.38 -10.23 -21.94
N LYS A 25 -9.48 -9.47 -21.29
CA LYS A 25 -9.64 -8.03 -21.07
C LYS A 25 -8.50 -7.23 -21.69
N ASP A 26 -8.86 -6.15 -22.38
CA ASP A 26 -7.89 -5.26 -23.04
C ASP A 26 -7.22 -4.25 -22.10
N LYS A 27 -7.77 -4.09 -20.88
CA LYS A 27 -7.30 -3.12 -19.89
C LYS A 27 -7.20 -3.75 -18.50
N PRO A 28 -6.21 -3.33 -17.68
CA PRO A 28 -6.12 -3.77 -16.30
C PRO A 28 -7.25 -3.12 -15.47
N ASN A 29 -7.71 -3.85 -14.46
CA ASN A 29 -8.67 -3.37 -13.47
C ASN A 29 -8.09 -3.58 -12.07
N PRO A 30 -7.12 -2.75 -11.65
CA PRO A 30 -6.39 -2.97 -10.40
C PRO A 30 -7.26 -2.68 -9.18
N GLU A 31 -7.14 -3.51 -8.14
CA GLU A 31 -7.82 -3.37 -6.84
C GLU A 31 -7.13 -2.31 -5.97
N GLN A 32 -5.81 -2.19 -6.07
CA GLN A 32 -4.96 -1.18 -5.43
C GLN A 32 -4.21 -0.36 -6.48
N GLY A 33 -4.96 0.15 -7.46
CA GLY A 33 -4.43 0.85 -8.63
C GLY A 33 -3.66 2.14 -8.35
N GLY A 34 -2.69 2.38 -9.21
CA GLY A 34 -1.82 3.56 -9.22
C GLY A 34 -0.85 3.63 -8.04
N PRO A 35 0.03 4.64 -8.03
CA PRO A 35 1.10 4.74 -7.03
C PRO A 35 0.57 4.95 -5.61
N THR A 36 -0.59 5.59 -5.46
CA THR A 36 -1.16 5.92 -4.14
C THR A 36 -1.66 4.69 -3.40
N LEU A 37 -2.53 3.89 -4.02
CA LEU A 37 -3.12 2.73 -3.35
C LEU A 37 -2.15 1.55 -3.26
N SER A 38 -1.30 1.35 -4.28
CA SER A 38 -0.31 0.27 -4.27
C SER A 38 0.74 0.45 -3.17
N SER A 39 1.27 1.67 -2.99
CA SER A 39 2.20 1.96 -1.88
C SER A 39 1.55 1.82 -0.51
N ARG A 40 0.28 2.24 -0.38
CA ARG A 40 -0.53 2.03 0.84
C ARG A 40 -0.70 0.54 1.14
N ALA A 41 -1.05 -0.27 0.14
CA ALA A 41 -1.24 -1.71 0.31
C ALA A 41 0.03 -2.38 0.84
N MET A 42 1.19 -2.04 0.26
CA MET A 42 2.49 -2.51 0.75
C MET A 42 2.74 -2.07 2.21
N ALA A 43 2.46 -0.82 2.56
CA ALA A 43 2.62 -0.33 3.93
C ALA A 43 1.75 -1.10 4.93
N ILE A 44 0.48 -1.36 4.59
CA ILE A 44 -0.45 -2.14 5.43
C ILE A 44 0.09 -3.55 5.67
N VAL A 45 0.49 -4.25 4.61
CA VAL A 45 1.01 -5.62 4.69
C VAL A 45 2.28 -5.66 5.53
N HIS A 46 3.24 -4.77 5.27
CA HIS A 46 4.52 -4.77 5.98
C HIS A 46 4.41 -4.36 7.45
N LEU A 47 3.52 -3.41 7.79
CA LEU A 47 3.27 -3.08 9.19
C LEU A 47 2.57 -4.23 9.93
N ALA A 48 1.62 -4.92 9.29
CA ALA A 48 1.00 -6.10 9.90
C ALA A 48 2.02 -7.23 10.12
N MET A 49 2.90 -7.48 9.15
CA MET A 49 4.01 -8.43 9.30
C MET A 49 4.96 -8.02 10.43
N TYR A 50 5.31 -6.74 10.50
CA TYR A 50 6.17 -6.20 11.55
C TYR A 50 5.54 -6.40 12.94
N ASP A 51 4.29 -5.99 13.13
CA ASP A 51 3.59 -6.12 14.41
C ASP A 51 3.38 -7.58 14.82
N ALA A 52 3.16 -8.47 13.85
CA ALA A 52 3.06 -9.91 14.09
C ALA A 52 4.40 -10.50 14.57
N HIS A 53 5.51 -10.13 13.93
CA HIS A 53 6.84 -10.55 14.34
C HIS A 53 7.22 -9.96 15.70
N ALA A 54 7.17 -8.64 15.83
CA ALA A 54 7.52 -7.91 17.04
C ALA A 54 6.65 -8.32 18.23
N GLY A 55 5.36 -8.61 18.02
CA GLY A 55 4.46 -9.10 19.06
C GLY A 55 4.82 -10.48 19.58
N VAL A 56 5.26 -11.40 18.72
CA VAL A 56 5.73 -12.73 19.15
C VAL A 56 7.07 -12.64 19.86
N ILE A 57 8.02 -11.84 19.33
CA ILE A 57 9.32 -11.63 19.96
C ILE A 57 9.18 -10.90 21.30
N ASN A 58 8.21 -9.97 21.38
CA ASN A 58 7.86 -9.20 22.57
C ASN A 58 9.06 -8.52 23.25
N SER A 59 9.94 -7.93 22.44
CA SER A 59 11.17 -7.25 22.89
C SER A 59 10.99 -5.73 22.87
N PRO A 60 11.45 -5.01 23.91
CA PRO A 60 11.47 -3.54 23.90
C PRO A 60 12.26 -2.92 22.72
N ALA A 61 13.17 -3.69 22.11
CA ALA A 61 13.93 -3.25 20.95
C ALA A 61 13.11 -3.22 19.65
N LEU A 62 11.92 -3.85 19.65
CA LEU A 62 11.00 -3.91 18.51
C LEU A 62 9.61 -3.40 18.95
N PRO A 63 9.44 -2.09 19.20
CA PRO A 63 8.15 -1.55 19.60
C PRO A 63 7.14 -1.67 18.44
N ARG A 64 6.01 -2.31 18.71
CA ARG A 64 4.94 -2.45 17.72
C ARG A 64 4.35 -1.10 17.31
N TYR A 65 3.92 -1.02 16.05
CA TYR A 65 3.18 0.11 15.50
C TYR A 65 1.77 0.18 16.12
N LEU A 66 1.03 -0.94 16.14
CA LEU A 66 -0.21 -1.07 16.91
C LEU A 66 0.04 -1.86 18.20
N SER A 67 -0.48 -1.34 19.31
CA SER A 67 -0.43 -2.00 20.62
C SER A 67 -1.44 -3.15 20.77
N SER A 68 -2.41 -3.25 19.84
CA SER A 68 -3.44 -4.29 19.81
C SER A 68 -3.25 -5.22 18.60
N PRO A 69 -3.52 -6.53 18.71
CA PRO A 69 -3.88 -7.27 19.93
C PRO A 69 -2.73 -7.39 20.93
N ALA A 70 -2.98 -7.85 22.15
CA ALA A 70 -1.90 -8.16 23.10
C ALA A 70 -1.00 -9.29 22.57
N SER A 71 0.29 -9.25 22.92
CA SER A 71 1.26 -10.28 22.52
C SER A 71 0.76 -11.69 22.88
N PRO A 72 1.01 -12.71 22.03
CA PRO A 72 0.50 -14.06 22.24
C PRO A 72 1.21 -14.76 23.39
N ALA A 73 0.70 -15.93 23.78
CA ALA A 73 1.38 -16.80 24.74
C ALA A 73 2.80 -17.16 24.27
N VAL A 74 3.71 -17.31 25.23
CA VAL A 74 5.10 -17.71 24.99
C VAL A 74 5.15 -19.00 24.17
N GLY A 75 6.01 -19.02 23.16
CA GLY A 75 6.17 -20.17 22.27
C GLY A 75 5.32 -20.13 20.99
N ALA A 76 4.55 -19.06 20.75
CA ALA A 76 3.96 -18.81 19.43
C ALA A 76 5.06 -18.68 18.34
N SER A 77 4.79 -19.18 17.13
CA SER A 77 5.73 -19.10 16.03
C SER A 77 5.66 -17.74 15.32
N ALA A 78 6.78 -17.00 15.32
CA ALA A 78 6.86 -15.71 14.63
C ALA A 78 6.66 -15.86 13.12
N ALA A 79 7.20 -16.93 12.51
CA ALA A 79 7.02 -17.21 11.10
C ALA A 79 5.54 -17.48 10.76
N ALA A 80 4.81 -18.21 11.61
CA ALA A 80 3.38 -18.44 11.42
C ALA A 80 2.55 -17.15 11.60
N ALA A 81 2.92 -16.30 12.55
CA ALA A 81 2.27 -15.00 12.76
C ALA A 81 2.47 -14.07 11.56
N VAL A 82 3.70 -13.94 11.06
CA VAL A 82 3.98 -13.14 9.86
C VAL A 82 3.23 -13.67 8.65
N ALA A 83 3.19 -15.00 8.47
CA ALA A 83 2.50 -15.61 7.34
C ALA A 83 0.98 -15.38 7.36
N ALA A 84 0.35 -15.56 8.52
CA ALA A 84 -1.08 -15.30 8.68
C ALA A 84 -1.41 -13.82 8.50
N ALA A 85 -0.57 -12.92 9.03
CA ALA A 85 -0.77 -11.48 8.90
C ALA A 85 -0.66 -11.01 7.44
N ALA A 86 0.40 -11.41 6.74
CA ALA A 86 0.62 -11.09 5.34
C ALA A 86 -0.51 -11.63 4.45
N HIS A 87 -0.85 -12.91 4.61
CA HIS A 87 -1.92 -13.57 3.86
C HIS A 87 -3.27 -12.87 4.03
N ALA A 88 -3.66 -12.55 5.26
CA ALA A 88 -4.94 -11.92 5.56
C ALA A 88 -5.02 -10.50 4.99
N CYS A 89 -3.97 -9.68 5.16
CA CYS A 89 -3.92 -8.33 4.58
C CYS A 89 -3.95 -8.37 3.05
N LEU A 90 -3.13 -9.21 2.42
CA LEU A 90 -3.10 -9.35 0.96
C LEU A 90 -4.45 -9.83 0.42
N SER A 91 -5.08 -10.81 1.06
CA SER A 91 -6.40 -11.33 0.65
C SER A 91 -7.50 -10.28 0.78
N ALA A 92 -7.42 -9.39 1.77
CA ALA A 92 -8.38 -8.30 1.93
C ALA A 92 -8.18 -7.17 0.90
N LEU A 93 -6.91 -6.88 0.56
CA LEU A 93 -6.56 -5.78 -0.35
C LEU A 93 -6.65 -6.17 -1.84
N HIS A 94 -6.43 -7.45 -2.16
CA HIS A 94 -6.46 -8.01 -3.51
C HIS A 94 -7.34 -9.28 -3.56
N PRO A 95 -8.65 -9.19 -3.30
CA PRO A 95 -9.52 -10.35 -3.21
C PRO A 95 -9.51 -11.26 -4.45
N ARG A 96 -9.34 -10.73 -5.67
CA ARG A 96 -9.20 -11.56 -6.89
C ARG A 96 -7.99 -12.50 -6.85
N GLN A 97 -6.97 -12.13 -6.09
CA GLN A 97 -5.71 -12.86 -6.00
C GLN A 97 -5.65 -13.82 -4.80
N LYS A 98 -6.72 -13.92 -4.00
CA LYS A 98 -6.77 -14.79 -2.82
C LYS A 98 -6.31 -16.23 -3.08
N PRO A 99 -6.68 -16.92 -4.19
CA PRO A 99 -6.19 -18.27 -4.45
C PRO A 99 -4.65 -18.36 -4.56
N HIS A 100 -4.01 -17.31 -5.07
CA HIS A 100 -2.55 -17.24 -5.13
C HIS A 100 -1.93 -17.11 -3.72
N PHE A 101 -2.55 -16.32 -2.85
CA PHE A 101 -2.08 -16.17 -1.47
C PHE A 101 -2.33 -17.44 -0.65
N ASP A 102 -3.45 -18.13 -0.86
CA ASP A 102 -3.73 -19.43 -0.23
C ASP A 102 -2.63 -20.43 -0.61
N ALA A 103 -2.25 -20.51 -1.89
CA ALA A 103 -1.16 -21.36 -2.35
C ALA A 103 0.20 -20.93 -1.76
N ALA A 104 0.50 -19.63 -1.71
CA ALA A 104 1.72 -19.12 -1.09
C ALA A 104 1.79 -19.43 0.41
N HIS A 105 0.66 -19.38 1.12
CA HIS A 105 0.59 -19.73 2.54
C HIS A 105 0.89 -21.22 2.77
N GLN A 106 0.39 -22.12 1.90
CA GLN A 106 0.73 -23.54 1.94
C GLN A 106 2.20 -23.79 1.56
N ALA A 107 2.69 -23.12 0.51
CA ALA A 107 4.06 -23.27 0.01
C ALA A 107 5.13 -22.74 0.98
N ALA A 108 4.74 -21.91 1.96
CA ALA A 108 5.64 -21.48 3.03
C ALA A 108 6.15 -22.67 3.89
N GLY A 109 5.46 -23.82 3.85
CA GLY A 109 5.96 -25.08 4.40
C GLY A 109 6.26 -25.02 5.90
N LEU A 110 5.53 -24.18 6.64
CA LEU A 110 5.80 -23.96 8.06
C LEU A 110 5.51 -25.22 8.88
N SER A 111 6.50 -25.67 9.63
CA SER A 111 6.44 -26.85 10.49
C SER A 111 7.05 -26.54 11.86
N GLY A 112 6.61 -27.26 12.90
CA GLY A 112 7.15 -27.14 14.25
C GLY A 112 6.12 -26.66 15.29
N PRO A 113 6.57 -26.36 16.52
CA PRO A 113 5.67 -25.92 17.59
C PRO A 113 5.15 -24.50 17.37
N GLY A 114 4.07 -24.15 18.07
CA GLY A 114 3.60 -22.76 18.14
C GLY A 114 2.88 -22.23 16.89
N LEU A 115 2.67 -23.06 15.86
CA LEU A 115 2.04 -22.63 14.60
C LEU A 115 0.62 -22.11 14.80
N THR A 116 -0.23 -22.84 15.55
CA THR A 116 -1.62 -22.42 15.81
C THR A 116 -1.68 -21.08 16.53
N GLY A 117 -0.85 -20.90 17.58
CA GLY A 117 -0.80 -19.66 18.34
C GLY A 117 -0.26 -18.49 17.52
N GLY A 118 0.79 -18.72 16.73
CA GLY A 118 1.34 -17.73 15.81
C GLY A 118 0.33 -17.33 14.75
N HIS A 119 -0.30 -18.30 14.09
CA HIS A 119 -1.31 -18.06 13.06
C HIS A 119 -2.52 -17.26 13.60
N ALA A 120 -3.07 -17.67 14.75
CA ALA A 120 -4.18 -16.95 15.38
C ALA A 120 -3.81 -15.50 15.72
N PHE A 121 -2.60 -15.28 16.26
CA PHE A 121 -2.11 -13.94 16.56
C PHE A 121 -1.91 -13.09 15.29
N GLY A 122 -1.26 -13.64 14.26
CA GLY A 122 -1.06 -12.95 12.99
C GLY A 122 -2.35 -12.53 12.32
N LEU A 123 -3.38 -13.38 12.35
CA LEU A 123 -4.72 -13.05 11.85
C LEU A 123 -5.34 -11.89 12.63
N ALA A 124 -5.21 -11.88 13.96
CA ALA A 124 -5.72 -10.80 14.79
C ALA A 124 -4.97 -9.48 14.56
N VAL A 125 -3.65 -9.52 14.34
CA VAL A 125 -2.84 -8.35 13.95
C VAL A 125 -3.30 -7.80 12.60
N ALA A 126 -3.49 -8.65 11.59
CA ALA A 126 -3.99 -8.21 10.28
C ALA A 126 -5.39 -7.57 10.38
N GLN A 127 -6.29 -8.15 11.16
CA GLN A 127 -7.62 -7.57 11.40
C GLN A 127 -7.52 -6.19 12.06
N ALA A 128 -6.68 -6.03 13.08
CA ALA A 128 -6.47 -4.75 13.73
C ALA A 128 -5.90 -3.71 12.76
N MET A 129 -4.91 -4.09 11.94
CA MET A 129 -4.33 -3.20 10.93
C MET A 129 -5.36 -2.80 9.87
N LEU A 130 -6.13 -3.73 9.32
CA LEU A 130 -7.15 -3.42 8.32
C LEU A 130 -8.26 -2.54 8.90
N ALA A 131 -8.68 -2.78 10.14
CA ALA A 131 -9.67 -1.95 10.83
C ALA A 131 -9.14 -0.52 11.03
N GLU A 132 -7.90 -0.38 11.48
CA GLU A 132 -7.21 0.90 11.70
C GLU A 132 -7.09 1.74 10.41
N ARG A 133 -7.07 1.06 9.26
CA ARG A 133 -6.92 1.66 7.92
C ARG A 133 -8.22 1.68 7.10
N SER A 134 -9.34 1.24 7.67
CA SER A 134 -10.64 1.14 6.96
C SER A 134 -11.19 2.47 6.45
N GLY A 135 -10.79 3.60 7.06
CA GLY A 135 -11.17 4.95 6.67
C GLY A 135 -10.27 5.62 5.63
N ASP A 136 -9.23 4.92 5.12
CA ASP A 136 -8.34 5.53 4.14
C ASP A 136 -9.06 5.84 2.81
N PRO A 137 -8.79 7.00 2.18
CA PRO A 137 -9.45 7.38 0.94
C PRO A 137 -9.06 6.45 -0.22
N GLY A 138 -9.99 6.24 -1.15
CA GLY A 138 -9.72 5.60 -2.43
C GLY A 138 -9.04 6.54 -3.43
N ALA A 139 -8.89 6.07 -4.68
CA ALA A 139 -8.28 6.82 -5.78
C ALA A 139 -9.28 7.59 -6.66
N SER A 140 -10.56 7.64 -6.28
CA SER A 140 -11.61 8.29 -7.06
C SER A 140 -11.37 9.80 -7.20
N ASP A 141 -11.63 10.32 -8.40
CA ASP A 141 -11.71 11.74 -8.71
C ASP A 141 -13.12 12.28 -8.76
N ASN A 142 -14.12 11.50 -8.31
CA ASN A 142 -15.50 11.97 -8.29
C ASN A 142 -15.62 13.27 -7.46
N GLY A 143 -16.15 14.31 -8.10
CA GLY A 143 -16.25 15.65 -7.53
C GLY A 143 -15.00 16.53 -7.70
N TYR A 144 -13.94 16.06 -8.37
CA TYR A 144 -12.81 16.89 -8.75
C TYR A 144 -13.11 17.65 -10.06
N ALA A 145 -12.77 18.94 -10.09
CA ALA A 145 -12.91 19.78 -11.27
C ALA A 145 -11.57 20.46 -11.58
N SER A 146 -11.13 20.36 -12.83
CA SER A 146 -9.92 21.05 -13.29
C SER A 146 -10.11 22.56 -13.29
N SER A 147 -9.06 23.30 -12.91
CA SER A 147 -9.09 24.76 -12.95
C SER A 147 -9.05 25.26 -14.40
N MET A 148 -9.89 26.24 -14.71
CA MET A 148 -9.88 26.92 -16.00
C MET A 148 -8.89 28.09 -16.06
N HIS A 149 -8.32 28.50 -14.92
CA HIS A 149 -7.34 29.59 -14.86
C HIS A 149 -5.98 29.19 -15.44
N PRO A 150 -5.21 30.14 -16.01
CA PRO A 150 -3.83 29.89 -16.42
C PRO A 150 -3.00 29.29 -15.28
N GLY A 151 -2.24 28.24 -15.59
CA GLY A 151 -1.37 27.56 -14.62
C GLY A 151 -2.03 26.42 -13.85
N GLY A 152 -3.35 26.27 -13.95
CA GLY A 152 -4.05 25.08 -13.48
C GLY A 152 -3.76 23.85 -14.34
N HIS A 153 -3.73 22.67 -13.72
CA HIS A 153 -3.74 21.40 -14.45
C HIS A 153 -5.01 21.30 -15.31
N ARG A 154 -4.85 20.86 -16.56
CA ARG A 154 -5.93 20.65 -17.52
C ARG A 154 -5.89 19.23 -18.07
N PRO A 155 -7.04 18.62 -18.39
CA PRO A 155 -7.07 17.35 -19.09
C PRO A 155 -6.28 17.43 -20.40
N ASP A 156 -5.58 16.34 -20.72
CA ASP A 156 -4.90 16.20 -22.01
C ASP A 156 -5.93 16.31 -23.15
N PRO A 157 -5.78 17.28 -24.08
CA PRO A 157 -6.68 17.40 -25.23
C PRO A 157 -6.73 16.15 -26.12
N ALA A 158 -5.66 15.35 -26.15
CA ALA A 158 -5.63 14.10 -26.90
C ALA A 158 -6.34 12.96 -26.16
N ASN A 159 -6.50 13.07 -24.83
CA ASN A 159 -7.12 12.06 -23.97
C ASN A 159 -8.07 12.71 -22.94
N PRO A 160 -9.12 13.42 -23.38
CA PRO A 160 -9.93 14.25 -22.49
C PRO A 160 -10.70 13.46 -21.42
N GLY A 161 -10.87 12.15 -21.62
CA GLY A 161 -11.56 11.23 -20.70
C GLY A 161 -10.64 10.46 -19.73
N GLN A 162 -9.34 10.76 -19.65
CA GLN A 162 -8.40 10.01 -18.80
C GLN A 162 -8.72 10.08 -17.29
N GLY A 163 -9.38 11.16 -16.85
CA GLY A 163 -9.65 11.42 -15.43
C GLY A 163 -8.41 11.89 -14.67
N HIS A 164 -8.52 11.98 -13.35
CA HIS A 164 -7.42 12.34 -12.45
C HIS A 164 -7.18 11.22 -11.44
N HIS A 165 -5.93 10.80 -11.25
CA HIS A 165 -5.67 9.75 -10.27
C HIS A 165 -5.62 10.33 -8.85
N ALA A 166 -6.54 9.89 -7.99
CA ALA A 166 -6.51 10.11 -6.54
C ALA A 166 -6.34 11.59 -6.09
N PRO A 167 -7.04 12.58 -6.68
CA PRO A 167 -6.79 14.00 -6.43
C PRO A 167 -7.05 14.44 -4.98
N PHE A 168 -7.85 13.68 -4.22
CA PHE A 168 -8.14 13.97 -2.82
C PHE A 168 -7.30 13.15 -1.82
N TYR A 169 -6.56 12.14 -2.30
CA TYR A 169 -5.90 11.16 -1.44
C TYR A 169 -4.89 11.81 -0.50
N GLY A 170 -4.01 12.65 -1.03
CA GLY A 170 -2.95 13.28 -0.25
C GLY A 170 -3.47 14.10 0.93
N ALA A 171 -4.58 14.83 0.74
CA ALA A 171 -5.18 15.67 1.77
C ALA A 171 -6.02 14.87 2.79
N ARG A 172 -6.66 13.78 2.36
CA ARG A 172 -7.58 12.99 3.20
C ARG A 172 -6.95 11.75 3.83
N SER A 173 -5.75 11.35 3.39
CA SER A 173 -5.11 10.15 3.89
C SER A 173 -4.74 10.26 5.37
N LYS A 174 -4.92 9.17 6.10
CA LYS A 174 -4.25 9.02 7.39
C LYS A 174 -2.79 8.75 7.10
N CYS A 175 -1.88 9.61 7.54
CA CYS A 175 -0.45 9.29 7.42
C CYS A 175 -0.11 8.03 8.24
N PHE A 176 0.94 7.30 7.88
CA PHE A 176 1.39 6.13 8.64
C PHE A 176 2.23 6.54 9.86
N ALA A 177 3.38 7.17 9.61
CA ALA A 177 4.34 7.59 10.66
C ALA A 177 4.68 9.09 10.62
N VAL A 178 4.07 9.85 9.70
CA VAL A 178 4.31 11.30 9.60
C VAL A 178 3.64 12.02 10.77
N THR A 179 4.39 12.91 11.42
CA THR A 179 3.93 13.69 12.57
C THR A 179 3.47 15.10 12.22
N ALA A 180 3.88 15.63 11.06
CA ALA A 180 3.50 16.97 10.58
C ALA A 180 3.32 16.99 9.05
N ARG A 181 2.34 17.76 8.58
CA ARG A 181 2.13 18.04 7.15
C ARG A 181 2.63 19.44 6.83
N HIS A 182 3.26 19.60 5.67
CA HIS A 182 3.77 20.89 5.18
C HIS A 182 3.07 21.29 3.88
N GLY A 183 2.93 22.60 3.69
CA GLY A 183 2.49 23.17 2.41
C GLY A 183 3.64 23.25 1.41
N LEU A 184 3.29 23.36 0.13
CA LEU A 184 4.25 23.68 -0.93
C LEU A 184 4.31 25.19 -1.13
N ASP A 185 5.47 25.67 -1.57
CA ASP A 185 5.60 27.05 -2.06
C ASP A 185 4.75 27.27 -3.32
N VAL A 186 4.41 28.53 -3.58
CA VAL A 186 3.68 28.91 -4.80
C VAL A 186 4.56 28.60 -6.02
N PRO A 187 4.02 27.97 -7.08
CA PRO A 187 4.80 27.69 -8.28
C PRO A 187 5.31 28.98 -8.95
N PRO A 188 6.43 28.92 -9.70
CA PRO A 188 6.96 30.08 -10.43
C PRO A 188 5.90 30.73 -11.32
N ALA A 189 5.86 32.07 -11.31
CA ALA A 189 4.93 32.84 -12.14
C ALA A 189 5.19 32.59 -13.63
N GLN A 190 4.11 32.40 -14.40
CA GLN A 190 4.19 32.20 -15.85
C GLN A 190 4.87 33.39 -16.54
N GLY A 191 5.76 33.08 -17.49
CA GLY A 191 6.56 34.09 -18.20
C GLY A 191 7.68 34.72 -17.37
N GLY A 192 7.87 34.30 -16.12
CA GLY A 192 9.04 34.67 -15.33
C GLY A 192 10.29 33.87 -15.71
N ALA A 193 11.47 34.37 -15.34
CA ALA A 193 12.75 33.74 -15.68
C ALA A 193 12.84 32.27 -15.21
N GLU A 194 12.34 31.96 -14.01
CA GLU A 194 12.33 30.58 -13.49
C GLU A 194 11.34 29.68 -14.24
N TYR A 195 10.18 30.20 -14.64
CA TYR A 195 9.22 29.45 -15.46
C TYR A 195 9.82 29.13 -16.84
N ASP A 196 10.43 30.12 -17.50
CA ASP A 196 11.06 29.93 -18.81
C ASP A 196 12.23 28.96 -18.76
N LYS A 197 12.99 28.98 -17.67
CA LYS A 197 14.04 28.00 -17.40
C LYS A 197 13.47 26.59 -17.28
N ALA A 198 12.36 26.40 -16.55
CA ALA A 198 11.68 25.11 -16.44
C ALA A 198 11.19 24.61 -17.82
N VAL A 199 10.57 25.48 -18.63
CA VAL A 199 10.13 25.13 -20.00
C VAL A 199 11.29 24.69 -20.88
N LYS A 200 12.44 25.38 -20.81
CA LYS A 200 13.65 25.00 -21.55
C LYS A 200 14.18 23.63 -21.10
N GLN A 201 14.10 23.32 -19.81
CA GLN A 201 14.52 22.02 -19.29
C GLN A 201 13.64 20.88 -19.82
N VAL A 202 12.31 21.02 -19.77
CA VAL A 202 11.36 20.03 -20.32
C VAL A 202 11.65 19.79 -21.81
N ARG A 203 11.78 20.86 -22.60
CA ARG A 203 12.09 20.76 -24.05
C ARG A 203 13.44 20.10 -24.34
N GLY A 204 14.47 20.41 -23.54
CA GLY A 204 15.83 19.91 -23.77
C GLY A 204 16.08 18.49 -23.25
N LYS A 205 15.29 18.02 -22.28
CA LYS A 205 15.56 16.76 -21.56
C LYS A 205 14.43 15.73 -21.62
N GLY A 206 13.21 16.13 -21.97
CA GLY A 206 12.04 15.23 -21.95
C GLY A 206 11.66 14.77 -20.54
N ILE A 207 11.89 15.62 -19.53
CA ILE A 207 11.44 15.42 -18.15
C ILE A 207 10.10 16.11 -17.91
#